data_AF-A0A3N4HXY1-F1
#
_entry.id   AF-A0A3N4HXY1-F1
#
_cell.length_a   1.000
_cell.length_b   1.000
_cell.length_c   1.000
_cell.angle_alpha   90.00
_cell.angle_beta   90.00
_cell.angle_gamma   90.00
#
_symmetry.space_group_name_H-M   'P 1'
#
loop_
_entity.id
_entity.type
_entity.pdbx_description
1 polymer ?
#
loop_
_entity_poly.entity_id
_entity_poly.type
_entity_poly.pdbx_seq_one_letter_code
_entity_poly.pdbx_strand_id
1 'polypeptide(L)'
;MTDPYRQPSKIQEDIPFRHLTATEAALPASILSAAVHRDVLAHFAGLEQINPEWTGTVSECGIPNNYEHDGFYALYCSLLLRSPTNYSYPPPFYDIINEFATFYITDLYPYFYLLGIPKLDLSLNDPRAACVNIIFQLGSCAVLKLPARWSAGLMREDQIILLKEVIRRLLAQIRGLLELEPSNERLRYIEIDRLSYRAYASIITFFGSGDFRSGRLESLIVGYLAEEGVNTMVVRGVEAATRERESLSTNPEPFMPELSSCNVGYIGRIRPRSVPQPKGKCGS
;
A
#
# COMPACT_ATOMS: atom_id res chain seq x y z
N MET A 1 12.29 12.64 -41.23
CA MET A 1 12.04 13.39 -39.98
C MET A 1 12.56 12.53 -38.84
N THR A 2 13.77 12.81 -38.39
CA THR A 2 14.49 12.10 -37.34
C THR A 2 14.24 12.79 -36.00
N ASP A 3 13.79 12.03 -35.00
CA ASP A 3 13.51 12.50 -33.65
C ASP A 3 14.81 12.92 -32.93
N PRO A 4 15.00 14.21 -32.57
CA PRO A 4 16.21 14.70 -31.93
C PRO A 4 16.33 14.33 -30.43
N TYR A 5 15.40 13.56 -29.84
CA TYR A 5 15.40 13.26 -28.41
C TYR A 5 15.80 11.83 -28.01
N ARG A 6 16.19 10.97 -28.96
CA ARG A 6 16.63 9.62 -28.63
C ARG A 6 18.12 9.59 -28.28
N GLN A 7 18.46 9.95 -27.04
CA GLN A 7 19.80 9.69 -26.52
C GLN A 7 20.01 8.18 -26.29
N PRO A 8 21.18 7.62 -26.66
CA PRO A 8 21.51 6.24 -26.35
C PRO A 8 21.69 6.09 -24.84
N SER A 9 20.90 5.18 -24.25
CA SER A 9 21.04 4.75 -22.86
C SER A 9 22.46 4.24 -22.64
N LYS A 10 23.26 4.97 -21.87
CA LYS A 10 24.53 4.45 -21.38
C LYS A 10 24.24 3.22 -20.53
N ILE A 11 24.89 2.12 -20.87
CA ILE A 11 24.93 0.89 -20.09
C ILE A 11 25.36 1.28 -18.67
N GLN A 12 24.46 1.03 -17.73
CA GLN A 12 24.62 1.35 -16.32
C GLN A 12 25.46 0.22 -15.71
N GLU A 13 26.61 0.57 -15.14
CA GLU A 13 27.54 -0.40 -14.53
C GLU A 13 26.83 -1.12 -13.37
N ASP A 14 26.85 -2.45 -13.42
CA ASP A 14 26.31 -3.36 -12.40
C ASP A 14 26.96 -3.07 -11.03
N ILE A 15 26.16 -2.55 -10.09
CA ILE A 15 26.57 -2.41 -8.69
C ILE A 15 26.15 -3.71 -7.97
N PRO A 16 27.09 -4.53 -7.47
CA PRO A 16 26.72 -5.78 -6.80
C PRO A 16 26.24 -5.50 -5.36
N PHE A 17 24.92 -5.49 -5.11
CA PHE A 17 24.37 -5.50 -3.74
C PHE A 17 24.35 -6.91 -3.11
N ARG A 18 25.47 -7.63 -3.12
CA ARG A 18 25.55 -8.86 -2.32
C ARG A 18 25.66 -8.49 -0.85
N HIS A 19 24.58 -8.80 -0.12
CA HIS A 19 24.39 -8.66 1.33
C HIS A 19 24.07 -7.23 1.81
N LEU A 20 22.80 -6.85 1.74
CA LEU A 20 22.20 -5.86 2.64
C LEU A 20 22.13 -6.43 4.08
N THR A 21 23.24 -6.94 4.63
CA THR A 21 23.37 -6.91 6.07
C THR A 21 23.40 -5.44 6.45
N ALA A 22 22.61 -5.05 7.44
CA ALA A 22 22.45 -3.68 7.94
C ALA A 22 23.75 -3.11 8.59
N THR A 23 24.90 -3.33 7.98
CA THR A 23 26.12 -2.54 8.18
C THR A 23 25.91 -1.17 7.53
N GLU A 24 26.41 -0.11 8.18
CA GLU A 24 26.27 1.34 7.92
C GLU A 24 26.56 1.86 6.48
N ALA A 25 26.63 0.99 5.47
CA ALA A 25 26.60 1.38 4.08
C ALA A 25 25.37 2.26 3.82
N ALA A 26 25.58 3.36 3.10
CA ALA A 26 24.54 4.33 2.81
C ALA A 26 23.33 3.64 2.16
N LEU A 27 22.18 3.70 2.84
CA LEU A 27 20.91 3.18 2.32
C LEU A 27 20.66 3.76 0.92
N PRO A 28 20.09 2.99 -0.02
CA PRO A 28 19.72 3.53 -1.32
C PRO A 28 18.78 4.73 -1.13
N ALA A 29 18.96 5.77 -1.93
CA ALA A 29 18.11 6.93 -1.81
C ALA A 29 16.65 6.53 -2.12
N SER A 30 15.74 6.83 -1.20
CA SER A 30 14.32 6.45 -1.24
C SER A 30 13.44 7.65 -0.89
N ILE A 31 12.20 7.66 -1.36
CA ILE A 31 11.20 8.64 -0.90
C ILE A 31 10.66 8.30 0.49
N LEU A 32 10.88 7.07 0.96
CA LEU A 32 10.56 6.68 2.33
C LEU A 32 11.49 7.41 3.32
N SER A 33 10.95 7.73 4.48
CA SER A 33 11.75 8.20 5.60
C SER A 33 12.79 7.13 5.98
N ALA A 34 13.93 7.57 6.50
CA ALA A 34 15.01 6.64 6.84
C ALA A 34 14.58 5.55 7.85
N ALA A 35 13.64 5.87 8.75
CA ALA A 35 13.08 4.90 9.70
C ALA A 35 12.25 3.83 8.97
N VAL A 36 11.24 4.25 8.21
CA VAL A 36 10.35 3.32 7.47
C VAL A 36 11.12 2.50 6.45
N HIS A 37 12.09 3.11 5.76
CA HIS A 37 12.96 2.41 4.82
C HIS A 37 13.74 1.27 5.50
N ARG A 38 14.32 1.51 6.68
CA ARG A 38 14.98 0.44 7.46
C ARG A 38 14.01 -0.65 7.89
N ASP A 39 12.81 -0.28 8.33
CA ASP A 39 11.81 -1.25 8.76
C ASP A 39 11.35 -2.14 7.60
N VAL A 40 11.18 -1.58 6.40
CA VAL A 40 10.86 -2.34 5.19
C VAL A 40 12.00 -3.28 4.80
N LEU A 41 13.25 -2.83 4.86
CA LEU A 41 14.41 -3.69 4.61
C LEU A 41 14.53 -4.83 5.63
N ALA A 42 14.30 -4.52 6.91
CA ALA A 42 14.30 -5.52 7.98
C ALA A 42 13.17 -6.53 7.80
N HIS A 43 12.00 -6.08 7.36
CA HIS A 43 10.88 -6.95 7.00
C HIS A 43 11.28 -7.93 5.90
N PHE A 44 11.84 -7.48 4.77
CA PHE A 44 12.29 -8.37 3.70
C PHE A 44 13.39 -9.33 4.13
N ALA A 45 14.36 -8.88 4.93
CA ALA A 45 15.39 -9.77 5.50
C ALA A 45 14.78 -10.85 6.41
N GLY A 46 13.71 -10.53 7.13
CA GLY A 46 12.94 -11.52 7.90
C GLY A 46 12.22 -12.53 7.02
N LEU A 47 11.67 -12.12 5.88
CA LEU A 47 11.02 -13.02 4.93
C LEU A 47 12.00 -14.02 4.31
N GLU A 48 13.21 -13.57 4.03
CA GLU A 48 14.29 -14.41 3.49
C GLU A 48 14.66 -15.55 4.44
N GLN A 49 14.65 -15.28 5.75
CA GLN A 49 14.93 -16.29 6.77
C GLN A 49 13.79 -17.31 6.91
N ILE A 50 12.55 -16.87 6.71
CA ILE A 50 11.34 -17.71 6.84
C ILE A 50 11.14 -18.58 5.59
N ASN A 51 11.39 -18.03 4.40
CA ASN A 51 11.16 -18.69 3.11
C ASN A 51 12.43 -18.65 2.25
N PRO A 52 13.42 -19.53 2.49
CA PRO A 52 14.68 -19.55 1.74
C PRO A 52 14.47 -19.81 0.24
N GLU A 53 13.40 -20.49 -0.15
CA GLU A 53 13.03 -20.68 -1.55
C GLU A 53 12.71 -19.37 -2.29
N TRP A 54 12.51 -18.27 -1.56
CA TRP A 54 12.35 -16.92 -2.12
C TRP A 54 13.69 -16.23 -2.42
N THR A 55 14.84 -16.86 -2.15
CA THR A 55 16.16 -16.34 -2.53
C THR A 55 16.49 -16.70 -3.97
N GLY A 56 16.12 -15.82 -4.90
CA GLY A 56 16.46 -15.93 -6.32
C GLY A 56 17.83 -15.43 -6.70
N THR A 57 18.21 -15.66 -7.95
CA THR A 57 19.36 -14.97 -8.58
C THR A 57 19.19 -13.47 -8.46
N VAL A 58 20.21 -12.75 -8.01
CA VAL A 58 20.18 -11.30 -7.81
C VAL A 58 20.07 -10.57 -9.15
N SER A 59 19.08 -9.69 -9.31
CA SER A 59 18.86 -8.76 -10.43
C SER A 59 19.98 -7.73 -10.54
N GLU A 60 20.03 -6.99 -11.66
CA GLU A 60 20.96 -5.87 -11.91
C GLU A 60 20.87 -4.77 -10.83
N CYS A 61 19.74 -4.68 -10.11
CA CYS A 61 19.59 -3.77 -8.97
C CYS A 61 20.16 -4.33 -7.66
N GLY A 62 20.77 -5.51 -7.69
CA GLY A 62 21.30 -6.16 -6.51
C GLY A 62 20.22 -6.82 -5.63
N ILE A 63 19.11 -7.21 -6.25
CA ILE A 63 17.87 -7.64 -5.59
C ILE A 63 17.50 -9.07 -6.04
N PRO A 64 17.19 -10.04 -5.17
CA PRO A 64 16.83 -11.39 -5.62
C PRO A 64 15.62 -11.42 -6.60
N ASN A 65 15.80 -11.99 -7.81
CA ASN A 65 14.79 -12.09 -8.88
C ASN A 65 13.53 -12.84 -8.45
N ASN A 66 13.56 -13.68 -7.42
CA ASN A 66 12.39 -14.42 -6.98
C ASN A 66 11.31 -13.51 -6.34
N TYR A 67 11.66 -12.27 -6.00
CA TYR A 67 10.71 -11.24 -5.56
C TYR A 67 10.00 -10.54 -6.72
N GLU A 68 10.28 -10.87 -7.99
CA GLU A 68 9.53 -10.39 -9.17
C GLU A 68 8.02 -10.68 -9.06
N HIS A 69 7.63 -11.54 -8.12
CA HIS A 69 6.25 -11.94 -7.91
C HIS A 69 5.62 -11.44 -6.61
N ASP A 70 6.30 -10.68 -5.75
CA ASP A 70 5.64 -10.05 -4.60
C ASP A 70 5.30 -8.59 -4.93
N GLY A 71 4.01 -8.25 -4.92
CA GLY A 71 3.56 -6.93 -5.31
C GLY A 71 4.06 -5.79 -4.42
N PHE A 72 4.32 -6.04 -3.13
CA PHE A 72 4.79 -4.99 -2.22
C PHE A 72 6.28 -4.77 -2.39
N TYR A 73 7.02 -5.82 -2.68
CA TYR A 73 8.40 -5.71 -3.10
C TYR A 73 8.55 -4.88 -4.39
N ALA A 74 7.73 -5.17 -5.42
CA ALA A 74 7.69 -4.40 -6.65
C ALA A 74 7.35 -2.92 -6.38
N LEU A 75 6.41 -2.66 -5.46
CA LEU A 75 6.10 -1.31 -5.00
C LEU A 75 7.32 -0.65 -4.39
N TYR A 76 7.97 -1.28 -3.42
CA TYR A 76 9.15 -0.76 -2.76
C TYR A 76 10.26 -0.37 -3.75
N CYS A 77 10.53 -1.21 -4.75
CA CYS A 77 11.48 -0.90 -5.82
C CYS A 77 11.12 0.36 -6.60
N SER A 78 9.83 0.65 -6.80
CA SER A 78 9.39 1.89 -7.45
C SER A 78 9.60 3.13 -6.56
N LEU A 79 9.68 2.97 -5.23
CA LEU A 79 9.90 4.05 -4.27
C LEU A 79 11.38 4.46 -4.14
N LEU A 80 12.30 3.72 -4.76
CA LEU A 80 13.72 4.05 -4.78
C LEU A 80 14.01 5.15 -5.81
N LEU A 81 14.71 6.22 -5.40
CA LEU A 81 14.98 7.42 -6.22
C LEU A 81 15.88 7.15 -7.44
N ARG A 82 16.55 5.99 -7.50
CA ARG A 82 17.41 5.58 -8.62
C ARG A 82 16.81 4.46 -9.46
N SER A 83 15.55 4.13 -9.21
CA SER A 83 14.87 3.08 -9.96
C SER A 83 14.66 3.56 -11.41
N PRO A 84 15.04 2.80 -12.45
CA PRO A 84 14.84 3.15 -13.86
C PRO A 84 13.36 3.14 -14.29
N THR A 85 12.45 3.25 -13.33
CA THR A 85 11.03 3.07 -13.51
C THR A 85 10.34 4.35 -13.97
N ASN A 86 9.18 4.20 -14.61
CA ASN A 86 8.30 5.29 -15.02
C ASN A 86 7.50 5.90 -13.85
N TYR A 87 8.02 5.82 -12.62
CA TYR A 87 7.36 6.34 -11.43
C TYR A 87 8.04 7.63 -10.94
N SER A 88 7.23 8.64 -10.66
CA SER A 88 7.65 9.91 -10.05
C SER A 88 6.61 10.32 -9.03
N TYR A 89 6.95 10.18 -7.75
CA TYR A 89 6.02 10.43 -6.66
C TYR A 89 6.05 11.91 -6.25
N PRO A 90 4.92 12.64 -6.28
CA PRO A 90 4.86 14.00 -5.77
C PRO A 90 5.21 14.08 -4.27
N PRO A 91 6.06 15.04 -3.83
CA PRO A 91 6.44 15.19 -2.43
C PRO A 91 5.28 15.27 -1.42
N PRO A 92 4.12 15.90 -1.72
CA PRO A 92 2.99 15.96 -0.79
C PRO A 92 2.40 14.60 -0.39
N PHE A 93 2.73 13.52 -1.12
CA PHE A 93 2.30 12.16 -0.80
C PHE A 93 3.31 11.36 0.01
N TYR A 94 4.51 11.87 0.28
CA TYR A 94 5.54 11.08 0.96
C TYR A 94 5.10 10.62 2.34
N ASP A 95 4.38 11.44 3.11
CA ASP A 95 3.87 11.07 4.43
C ASP A 95 2.87 9.91 4.36
N ILE A 96 1.91 9.95 3.43
CA ILE A 96 0.91 8.88 3.28
C ILE A 96 1.52 7.59 2.73
N ILE A 97 2.57 7.68 1.90
CA ILE A 97 3.32 6.51 1.41
C ILE A 97 4.10 5.88 2.58
N ASN A 98 4.72 6.68 3.45
CA ASN A 98 5.34 6.18 4.68
C ASN A 98 4.31 5.47 5.57
N GLU A 99 3.16 6.10 5.80
CA GLU A 99 2.06 5.54 6.60
C GLU A 99 1.57 4.21 6.02
N PHE A 100 1.38 4.13 4.71
CA PHE A 100 1.02 2.89 4.00
C PHE A 100 2.09 1.81 4.17
N ALA A 101 3.37 2.12 3.94
CA ALA A 101 4.45 1.15 4.03
C ALA A 101 4.54 0.57 5.45
N THR A 102 4.43 1.41 6.48
CA THR A 102 4.35 0.96 7.88
C THR A 102 3.13 0.08 8.12
N PHE A 103 1.94 0.51 7.70
CA PHE A 103 0.72 -0.30 7.82
C PHE A 103 0.86 -1.67 7.14
N TYR A 104 1.43 -1.70 5.93
CA TYR A 104 1.58 -2.94 5.18
C TYR A 104 2.44 -3.96 5.95
N ILE A 105 3.61 -3.56 6.43
CA ILE A 105 4.54 -4.49 7.11
C ILE A 105 4.09 -4.85 8.54
N THR A 106 3.37 -3.97 9.23
CA THR A 106 3.01 -4.16 10.65
C THR A 106 1.63 -4.76 10.85
N ASP A 107 0.66 -4.44 9.98
CA ASP A 107 -0.74 -4.81 10.14
C ASP A 107 -1.17 -5.80 9.04
N LEU A 108 -1.01 -5.42 7.77
CA LEU A 108 -1.60 -6.15 6.64
C LEU A 108 -0.85 -7.44 6.32
N TYR A 109 0.47 -7.39 6.17
CA TYR A 109 1.28 -8.54 5.84
C TYR A 109 1.14 -9.67 6.87
N PRO A 110 1.29 -9.42 8.19
CA PRO A 110 1.17 -10.48 9.19
C PRO A 110 -0.18 -11.19 9.13
N TYR A 111 -1.27 -10.45 8.88
CA TYR A 111 -2.60 -11.04 8.71
C TYR A 111 -2.64 -12.04 7.55
N PHE A 112 -2.18 -11.66 6.34
CA PHE A 112 -2.18 -12.56 5.20
C PHE A 112 -1.17 -13.71 5.32
N TYR A 113 -0.05 -13.48 6.01
CA TYR A 113 0.89 -14.53 6.37
C TYR A 113 0.20 -15.61 7.24
N LEU A 114 -0.57 -15.20 8.26
CA LEU A 114 -1.32 -16.13 9.12
C LEU A 114 -2.43 -16.89 8.37
N LEU A 115 -2.98 -16.31 7.31
CA LEU A 115 -3.92 -16.99 6.42
C LEU A 115 -3.26 -18.00 5.46
N GLY A 116 -1.93 -18.15 5.50
CA GLY A 116 -1.21 -19.01 4.55
C GLY A 116 -1.07 -18.40 3.16
N ILE A 117 -1.24 -17.07 3.02
CA ILE A 117 -1.11 -16.32 1.77
C ILE A 117 0.02 -15.29 1.89
N PRO A 118 1.26 -15.72 2.17
CA PRO A 118 2.34 -14.80 2.57
C PRO A 118 2.85 -13.94 1.41
N LYS A 119 2.56 -14.32 0.17
CA LYS A 119 3.01 -13.63 -1.05
C LYS A 119 1.88 -12.80 -1.62
N LEU A 120 2.15 -11.54 -1.95
CA LEU A 120 1.19 -10.67 -2.62
C LEU A 120 1.17 -10.94 -4.13
N ASP A 121 0.04 -11.44 -4.63
CA ASP A 121 -0.23 -11.52 -6.07
C ASP A 121 -0.88 -10.21 -6.56
N LEU A 122 -0.28 -9.55 -7.54
CA LEU A 122 -0.84 -8.32 -8.12
C LEU A 122 -2.10 -8.56 -8.98
N SER A 123 -2.56 -9.81 -9.11
CA SER A 123 -3.86 -10.13 -9.69
C SER A 123 -5.02 -9.50 -8.88
N LEU A 124 -6.15 -9.27 -9.55
CA LEU A 124 -7.34 -8.66 -8.93
C LEU A 124 -8.01 -9.52 -7.86
N ASN A 125 -7.52 -10.74 -7.61
CA ASN A 125 -8.10 -11.66 -6.63
C ASN A 125 -7.49 -11.51 -5.22
N ASP A 126 -6.38 -10.77 -5.10
CA ASP A 126 -5.74 -10.47 -3.82
C ASP A 126 -6.21 -9.09 -3.30
N PRO A 127 -6.85 -9.02 -2.12
CA PRO A 127 -7.32 -7.76 -1.54
C PRO A 127 -6.20 -6.73 -1.34
N ARG A 128 -4.96 -7.20 -1.16
CA ARG A 128 -3.78 -6.33 -1.02
C ARG A 128 -3.36 -5.71 -2.35
N ALA A 129 -3.70 -6.32 -3.49
CA ALA A 129 -3.33 -5.80 -4.80
C ALA A 129 -3.95 -4.43 -5.03
N ALA A 130 -5.22 -4.24 -4.67
CA ALA A 130 -5.87 -2.93 -4.76
C ALA A 130 -5.21 -1.89 -3.83
N CYS A 131 -4.86 -2.27 -2.59
CA CYS A 131 -4.11 -1.41 -1.67
C CYS A 131 -2.76 -0.95 -2.26
N VAL A 132 -1.97 -1.88 -2.76
CA VAL A 132 -0.64 -1.60 -3.33
C VAL A 132 -0.77 -0.80 -4.63
N ASN A 133 -1.75 -1.13 -5.46
CA ASN A 133 -2.02 -0.40 -6.69
C ASN A 133 -2.38 1.06 -6.41
N ILE A 134 -3.10 1.39 -5.34
CA ILE A 134 -3.35 2.79 -4.97
C ILE A 134 -2.03 3.57 -4.88
N ILE A 135 -1.00 3.00 -4.23
CA ILE A 135 0.29 3.69 -4.09
C ILE A 135 1.02 3.78 -5.42
N PHE A 136 1.09 2.70 -6.21
CA PHE A 136 1.67 2.75 -7.55
C PHE A 136 1.08 3.88 -8.39
N GLN A 137 -0.23 4.10 -8.27
CA GLN A 137 -0.96 5.09 -9.06
C GLN A 137 -0.63 6.54 -8.66
N LEU A 138 -0.20 6.78 -7.42
CA LEU A 138 0.30 8.10 -7.01
C LEU A 138 1.60 8.49 -7.74
N GLY A 139 2.44 7.50 -8.05
CA GLY A 139 3.71 7.70 -8.77
C GLY A 139 3.61 7.45 -10.27
N SER A 140 2.55 6.80 -10.76
CA SER A 140 2.48 6.32 -12.15
C SER A 140 2.26 7.47 -13.14
N CYS A 141 3.16 7.61 -14.11
CA CYS A 141 2.99 8.54 -15.22
C CYS A 141 1.99 8.07 -16.29
N ALA A 142 1.61 6.79 -16.30
CA ALA A 142 0.85 6.19 -17.40
C ALA A 142 -0.67 6.30 -17.24
N VAL A 143 -1.20 6.05 -16.02
CA VAL A 143 -2.64 5.84 -15.81
C VAL A 143 -3.31 7.09 -15.26
N LEU A 144 -3.02 7.48 -14.02
CA LEU A 144 -3.69 8.61 -13.38
C LEU A 144 -3.17 9.99 -13.79
N LYS A 145 -2.00 10.05 -14.42
CA LYS A 145 -1.30 11.31 -14.75
C LYS A 145 -1.14 12.25 -13.54
N LEU A 146 -1.24 11.77 -12.30
CA LEU A 146 -1.03 12.59 -11.09
C LEU A 146 0.38 13.19 -11.06
N PRO A 147 1.47 12.44 -11.34
CA PRO A 147 2.81 13.02 -11.43
C PRO A 147 2.91 14.13 -12.48
N ALA A 148 2.30 13.93 -13.64
CA ALA A 148 2.30 14.90 -14.74
C ALA A 148 1.48 16.16 -14.38
N ARG A 149 0.38 16.01 -13.65
CA ARG A 149 -0.41 17.16 -13.16
C ARG A 149 0.33 17.93 -12.09
N TRP A 150 0.99 17.22 -11.16
CA TRP A 150 1.80 17.85 -10.13
C TRP A 150 2.96 18.65 -10.74
N SER A 151 3.72 18.04 -11.66
CA SER A 151 4.85 18.71 -12.32
C SER A 151 4.42 19.91 -13.17
N ALA A 152 3.20 19.89 -13.71
CA ALA A 152 2.60 21.02 -14.43
C ALA A 152 1.96 22.07 -13.51
N GLY A 153 1.98 21.91 -12.18
CA GLY A 153 1.32 22.82 -11.24
C GLY A 153 -0.22 22.80 -11.33
N LEU A 154 -0.80 21.73 -11.85
CA LEU A 154 -2.25 21.57 -12.06
C LEU A 154 -2.95 20.83 -10.91
N MET A 155 -2.22 20.35 -9.91
CA MET A 155 -2.80 19.78 -8.70
C MET A 155 -3.07 20.87 -7.67
N ARG A 156 -4.31 20.94 -7.19
CA ARG A 156 -4.71 21.82 -6.09
C ARG A 156 -4.48 21.15 -4.75
N GLU A 157 -4.30 21.97 -3.71
CA GLU A 157 -4.10 21.47 -2.33
C GLU A 157 -5.26 20.58 -1.88
N ASP A 158 -6.50 21.00 -2.11
CA ASP A 158 -7.69 20.21 -1.74
C ASP A 158 -7.71 18.82 -2.42
N GLN A 159 -7.21 18.69 -3.66
CA GLN A 159 -7.11 17.38 -4.32
C GLN A 159 -6.11 16.46 -3.61
N ILE A 160 -4.98 17.03 -3.18
CA ILE A 160 -3.95 16.31 -2.43
C ILE A 160 -4.53 15.85 -1.08
N ILE A 161 -5.23 16.75 -0.37
CA ILE A 161 -5.90 16.45 0.90
C ILE A 161 -6.90 15.30 0.71
N LEU A 162 -7.78 15.39 -0.30
CA LEU A 162 -8.81 14.36 -0.55
C LEU A 162 -8.20 13.00 -0.87
N LEU A 163 -7.17 12.95 -1.72
CA LEU A 163 -6.47 11.70 -2.03
C LEU A 163 -5.85 11.07 -0.79
N LYS A 164 -5.18 11.87 0.05
CA LYS A 164 -4.60 11.40 1.31
C LYS A 164 -5.67 10.89 2.26
N GLU A 165 -6.79 11.59 2.37
CA GLU A 165 -7.88 11.21 3.27
C GLU A 165 -8.54 9.89 2.86
N VAL A 166 -8.75 9.66 1.55
CA VAL A 166 -9.24 8.36 1.05
C VAL A 166 -8.31 7.22 1.47
N ILE A 167 -6.99 7.41 1.34
CA ILE A 167 -6.01 6.40 1.73
C ILE A 167 -6.04 6.19 3.24
N ARG A 168 -5.95 7.25 4.06
CA ARG A 168 -6.00 7.14 5.53
C ARG A 168 -7.26 6.43 6.01
N ARG A 169 -8.40 6.77 5.42
CA ARG A 169 -9.68 6.15 5.75
C ARG A 169 -9.68 4.65 5.41
N LEU A 170 -9.13 4.27 4.26
CA LEU A 170 -8.93 2.87 3.90
C LEU A 170 -8.07 2.14 4.94
N LEU A 171 -6.90 2.69 5.29
CA LEU A 171 -5.99 2.07 6.26
C LEU A 171 -6.67 1.90 7.62
N ALA A 172 -7.39 2.93 8.09
CA ALA A 172 -8.13 2.90 9.34
C ALA A 172 -9.26 1.86 9.34
N GLN A 173 -10.01 1.76 8.24
CA GLN A 173 -11.07 0.76 8.10
C GLN A 173 -10.53 -0.66 8.10
N ILE A 174 -9.43 -0.92 7.38
CA ILE A 174 -8.80 -2.24 7.39
C ILE A 174 -8.25 -2.56 8.79
N ARG A 175 -7.56 -1.63 9.46
CA ARG A 175 -7.13 -1.83 10.86
C ARG A 175 -8.29 -2.21 11.77
N GLY A 176 -9.40 -1.48 11.67
CA GLY A 176 -10.61 -1.80 12.40
C GLY A 176 -11.10 -3.23 12.13
N LEU A 177 -11.11 -3.68 10.87
CA LEU A 177 -11.47 -5.06 10.53
C LEU A 177 -10.50 -6.11 11.09
N LEU A 178 -9.20 -5.81 11.12
CA LEU A 178 -8.16 -6.70 11.66
C LEU A 178 -8.23 -6.80 13.20
N GLU A 179 -8.67 -5.73 13.88
CA GLU A 179 -8.80 -5.68 15.35
C GLU A 179 -10.05 -6.38 15.89
N LEU A 180 -11.12 -6.48 15.09
CA LEU A 180 -12.34 -7.19 15.49
C LEU A 180 -12.04 -8.67 15.75
N GLU A 181 -12.63 -9.25 16.80
CA GLU A 181 -12.47 -10.68 17.08
C GLU A 181 -13.06 -11.52 15.93
N PRO A 182 -12.30 -12.47 15.35
CA PRO A 182 -12.74 -13.17 14.16
C PRO A 182 -13.86 -14.15 14.48
N SER A 183 -15.09 -13.81 14.11
CA SER A 183 -16.16 -14.81 13.98
C SER A 183 -16.12 -15.51 12.62
N ASN A 184 -15.53 -14.88 11.59
CA ASN A 184 -15.50 -15.39 10.22
C ASN A 184 -14.36 -14.73 9.39
N GLU A 185 -13.23 -15.43 9.21
CA GLU A 185 -12.08 -14.94 8.43
C GLU A 185 -12.41 -14.72 6.95
N ARG A 186 -13.28 -15.55 6.36
CA ARG A 186 -13.74 -15.38 4.98
C ARG A 186 -14.47 -14.05 4.81
N LEU A 187 -15.36 -13.71 5.74
CA LEU A 187 -16.05 -12.42 5.70
C LEU A 187 -15.07 -11.26 5.84
N ARG A 188 -14.10 -11.36 6.75
CA ARG A 188 -13.06 -10.32 6.91
C ARG A 188 -12.26 -10.12 5.63
N TYR A 189 -11.82 -11.20 4.98
CA TYR A 189 -11.12 -11.15 3.69
C TYR A 189 -11.95 -10.43 2.62
N ILE A 190 -13.23 -10.79 2.46
CA ILE A 190 -14.14 -10.16 1.50
C ILE A 190 -14.34 -8.67 1.79
N GLU A 191 -14.46 -8.28 3.06
CA GLU A 191 -14.62 -6.88 3.42
C GLU A 191 -13.34 -6.06 3.18
N ILE A 192 -12.16 -6.64 3.41
CA ILE A 192 -10.89 -6.00 3.01
C ILE A 192 -10.86 -5.80 1.50
N ASP A 193 -11.22 -6.81 0.71
CA ASP A 193 -11.25 -6.71 -0.76
C ASP A 193 -12.16 -5.57 -1.24
N ARG A 194 -13.41 -5.54 -0.74
CA ARG A 194 -14.39 -4.51 -1.06
C ARG A 194 -13.90 -3.11 -0.71
N LEU A 195 -13.33 -2.92 0.48
CA LEU A 195 -12.81 -1.63 0.91
C LEU A 195 -11.66 -1.17 0.01
N SER A 196 -10.69 -2.05 -0.23
CA SER A 196 -9.53 -1.77 -1.08
C SER A 196 -9.95 -1.42 -2.50
N TYR A 197 -10.86 -2.19 -3.09
CA TYR A 197 -11.35 -1.94 -4.44
C TYR A 197 -12.12 -0.62 -4.55
N ARG A 198 -13.02 -0.31 -3.60
CA ARG A 198 -13.76 0.96 -3.61
C ARG A 198 -12.84 2.17 -3.49
N ALA A 199 -11.83 2.10 -2.62
CA ALA A 199 -10.84 3.16 -2.47
C ALA A 199 -10.03 3.33 -3.76
N TYR A 200 -9.57 2.22 -4.34
CA TYR A 200 -8.86 2.21 -5.63
C TYR A 200 -9.72 2.83 -6.74
N ALA A 201 -10.95 2.35 -6.92
CA ALA A 201 -11.89 2.87 -7.90
C ALA A 201 -12.15 4.37 -7.69
N SER A 202 -12.37 4.83 -6.46
CA SER A 202 -12.59 6.25 -6.16
C SER A 202 -11.39 7.12 -6.57
N ILE A 203 -10.17 6.64 -6.31
CA ILE A 203 -8.95 7.33 -6.71
C ILE A 203 -8.82 7.34 -8.24
N ILE A 204 -9.06 6.20 -8.91
CA ILE A 204 -8.91 6.08 -10.36
C ILE A 204 -9.96 6.89 -11.14
N THR A 205 -11.23 6.65 -10.83
CA THR A 205 -12.34 7.12 -11.66
C THR A 205 -12.83 8.50 -11.28
N PHE A 206 -12.61 8.93 -10.03
CA PHE A 206 -13.10 10.21 -9.54
C PHE A 206 -11.96 11.19 -9.32
N PHE A 207 -11.14 11.01 -8.29
CA PHE A 207 -10.13 12.00 -7.88
C PHE A 207 -8.96 12.15 -8.86
N GLY A 208 -8.53 11.05 -9.47
CA GLY A 208 -7.46 11.01 -10.47
C GLY A 208 -7.93 11.28 -11.89
N SER A 209 -9.25 11.36 -12.13
CA SER A 209 -9.77 11.63 -13.47
C SER A 209 -9.34 13.02 -13.97
N GLY A 210 -9.15 13.14 -15.29
CA GLY A 210 -8.88 14.43 -15.94
C GLY A 210 -10.10 15.38 -15.95
N ASP A 211 -11.28 14.82 -15.67
CA ASP A 211 -12.58 15.50 -15.75
C ASP A 211 -13.01 16.09 -14.40
N PHE A 212 -12.44 15.61 -13.29
CA PHE A 212 -12.64 16.18 -11.97
C PHE A 212 -11.89 17.52 -11.83
N ARG A 213 -12.53 18.59 -12.33
CA ARG A 213 -11.99 19.96 -12.40
C ARG A 213 -12.73 20.98 -11.52
N SER A 214 -13.65 20.54 -10.67
CA SER A 214 -14.45 21.45 -9.86
C SER A 214 -13.75 21.79 -8.54
N GLY A 215 -12.93 22.84 -8.56
CA GLY A 215 -12.29 23.35 -7.34
C GLY A 215 -13.30 23.70 -6.23
N ARG A 216 -14.48 24.23 -6.58
CA ARG A 216 -15.56 24.51 -5.61
C ARG A 216 -16.08 23.25 -4.93
N LEU A 217 -16.22 22.15 -5.68
CA LEU A 217 -16.67 20.88 -5.12
C LEU A 217 -15.60 20.28 -4.20
N GLU A 218 -14.32 20.39 -4.58
CA GLU A 218 -13.21 19.93 -3.75
C GLU A 218 -13.17 20.64 -2.41
N SER A 219 -13.19 21.98 -2.39
CA SER A 219 -13.20 22.75 -1.15
C SER A 219 -14.45 22.47 -0.31
N LEU A 220 -15.59 22.24 -0.95
CA LEU A 220 -16.83 21.86 -0.26
C LEU A 220 -16.68 20.50 0.43
N ILE A 221 -16.14 19.49 -0.25
CA ILE A 221 -15.92 18.15 0.33
C ILE A 221 -14.92 18.24 1.48
N VAL A 222 -13.79 18.95 1.30
CA VAL A 222 -12.79 19.14 2.36
C VAL A 222 -13.42 19.85 3.57
N GLY A 223 -14.22 20.89 3.34
CA GLY A 223 -14.97 21.58 4.39
C GLY A 223 -15.89 20.64 5.16
N TYR A 224 -16.71 19.85 4.46
CA TYR A 224 -17.57 18.85 5.10
C TYR A 224 -16.79 17.79 5.88
N LEU A 225 -15.63 17.35 5.39
CA LEU A 225 -14.79 16.39 6.12
C LEU A 225 -14.21 16.96 7.42
N ALA A 226 -14.04 18.29 7.49
CA ALA A 226 -13.55 18.99 8.67
C ALA A 226 -14.65 19.35 9.69
N GLU A 227 -15.93 19.31 9.29
CA GLU A 227 -17.04 19.65 10.17
C GLU A 227 -17.28 18.55 11.23
N GLU A 228 -17.41 18.96 12.49
CA GLU A 228 -17.86 18.07 13.56
C GLU A 228 -19.37 17.81 13.45
N GLY A 229 -19.79 16.56 13.65
CA GLY A 229 -21.22 16.22 13.68
C GLY A 229 -21.89 16.08 12.31
N VAL A 230 -21.11 15.86 11.24
CA VAL A 230 -21.65 15.49 9.91
C VAL A 230 -22.68 14.38 10.06
N ASN A 231 -23.82 14.53 9.38
CA ASN A 231 -24.89 13.56 9.43
C ASN A 231 -24.46 12.22 8.80
N THR A 232 -23.93 11.33 9.63
CA THR A 232 -23.47 9.99 9.22
C THR A 232 -24.60 9.06 8.81
N MET A 233 -25.87 9.41 9.05
CA MET A 233 -27.01 8.55 8.67
C MET A 233 -27.12 8.36 7.16
N VAL A 234 -26.90 9.43 6.39
CA VAL A 234 -26.94 9.34 4.92
C VAL A 234 -25.80 8.45 4.42
N VAL A 235 -24.59 8.63 4.96
CA VAL A 235 -23.42 7.82 4.62
C VAL A 235 -23.68 6.34 4.89
N ARG A 236 -24.23 6.02 6.07
CA ARG A 236 -24.61 4.65 6.44
C ARG A 236 -25.68 4.07 5.51
N GLY A 237 -26.67 4.87 5.11
CA GLY A 237 -27.70 4.46 4.15
C GLY A 237 -27.13 4.13 2.78
N VAL A 238 -26.25 4.99 2.25
CA VAL A 238 -25.55 4.76 0.97
C VAL A 238 -24.66 3.52 1.05
N GLU A 239 -23.95 3.33 2.16
CA GLU A 239 -23.11 2.16 2.38
C GLU A 239 -23.93 0.88 2.43
N ALA A 240 -25.07 0.87 3.14
CA ALA A 240 -25.98 -0.28 3.21
C ALA A 240 -26.52 -0.65 1.82
N ALA A 241 -27.02 0.32 1.06
CA ALA A 241 -27.52 0.10 -0.30
C ALA A 241 -26.42 -0.39 -1.26
N THR A 242 -25.20 0.11 -1.09
CA THR A 242 -24.03 -0.33 -1.87
C THR A 242 -23.68 -1.80 -1.57
N ARG A 243 -23.67 -2.20 -0.29
CA ARG A 243 -23.42 -3.58 0.14
C ARG A 243 -24.49 -4.55 -0.37
N GLU A 244 -25.76 -4.14 -0.35
CA GLU A 244 -26.86 -4.94 -0.90
C GLU A 244 -26.62 -5.20 -2.40
N ARG A 245 -26.32 -4.15 -3.17
CA ARG A 245 -26.03 -4.27 -4.60
C ARG A 245 -24.82 -5.19 -4.88
N GLU A 246 -23.74 -5.04 -4.13
CA GLU A 246 -22.54 -5.87 -4.29
C GLU A 246 -22.77 -7.35 -3.95
N SER A 247 -23.67 -7.61 -2.99
CA SER A 247 -24.06 -8.96 -2.61
C SER A 247 -24.96 -9.62 -3.67
N LEU A 248 -25.67 -8.82 -4.48
CA LEU A 248 -26.43 -9.31 -5.63
C LEU A 248 -25.56 -9.54 -6.87
N SER A 249 -24.50 -8.74 -7.05
CA SER A 249 -23.62 -8.84 -8.22
C SER A 249 -22.53 -9.89 -8.11
N THR A 250 -22.33 -10.49 -6.93
CA THR A 250 -21.32 -11.53 -6.75
C THR A 250 -21.81 -12.84 -7.38
N ASN A 251 -21.37 -13.10 -8.62
CA ASN A 251 -21.24 -14.47 -9.10
C ASN A 251 -20.24 -15.23 -8.19
N PRO A 252 -20.44 -16.54 -7.97
CA PRO A 252 -19.98 -17.22 -6.75
C PRO A 252 -18.47 -17.42 -6.71
N GLU A 253 -17.95 -17.33 -5.49
CA GLU A 253 -16.59 -17.70 -5.04
C GLU A 253 -15.45 -16.79 -5.54
N PRO A 254 -15.16 -15.66 -4.85
CA PRO A 254 -13.80 -15.14 -4.83
C PRO A 254 -12.86 -16.32 -4.54
N PHE A 255 -11.81 -16.49 -5.35
CA PHE A 255 -10.83 -17.56 -5.21
C PHE A 255 -10.18 -17.47 -3.83
N MET A 256 -10.76 -18.14 -2.84
CA MET A 256 -10.08 -18.45 -1.60
C MET A 256 -9.32 -19.73 -1.90
N PRO A 257 -7.97 -19.73 -1.91
CA PRO A 257 -7.24 -20.99 -1.85
C PRO A 257 -7.82 -21.79 -0.68
N GLU A 258 -8.12 -23.08 -0.86
CA GLU A 258 -8.84 -23.90 0.13
C GLU A 258 -8.19 -23.78 1.52
N LEU A 259 -8.73 -22.90 2.37
CA LEU A 259 -8.26 -22.67 3.74
C LEU A 259 -8.46 -23.92 4.62
N SER A 260 -9.08 -24.98 4.08
CA SER A 260 -9.39 -26.23 4.79
C SER A 260 -8.16 -27.05 5.18
N SER A 261 -6.98 -26.77 4.60
CA SER A 261 -5.73 -27.49 4.88
C SER A 261 -4.77 -26.75 5.81
N CYS A 262 -4.99 -25.45 6.06
CA CYS A 262 -4.22 -24.73 7.07
C CYS A 262 -4.72 -25.19 8.44
N ASN A 263 -3.91 -25.98 9.14
CA ASN A 263 -4.09 -26.32 10.55
C ASN A 263 -3.98 -25.04 11.39
N VAL A 264 -5.03 -24.20 11.38
CA VAL A 264 -5.17 -23.05 12.29
C VAL A 264 -5.54 -23.62 13.67
N GLY A 265 -4.64 -24.42 14.23
CA GLY A 265 -4.71 -24.82 15.63
C GLY A 265 -4.59 -23.56 16.46
N TYR A 266 -5.74 -23.05 16.94
CA TYR A 266 -5.90 -22.04 17.98
C TYR A 266 -4.64 -21.18 18.20
N ILE A 267 -4.41 -20.23 17.29
CA ILE A 267 -3.30 -19.28 17.43
C ILE A 267 -3.60 -18.45 18.67
N GLY A 268 -2.88 -18.74 19.75
CA GLY A 268 -2.97 -18.03 21.01
C GLY A 268 -2.82 -16.53 20.75
N ARG A 269 -3.73 -15.74 21.33
CA ARG A 269 -3.79 -14.28 21.28
C ARG A 269 -2.40 -13.68 21.09
N ILE A 270 -2.10 -13.17 19.89
CA ILE A 270 -1.03 -12.20 19.72
C ILE A 270 -1.53 -10.96 20.45
N ARG A 271 -1.21 -10.86 21.75
CA ARG A 271 -1.41 -9.60 22.47
C ARG A 271 -0.53 -8.56 21.75
N PRO A 272 -1.05 -7.36 21.46
CA PRO A 272 -0.21 -6.28 20.97
C PRO A 272 0.99 -6.14 21.91
N ARG A 273 2.20 -6.10 21.35
CA ARG A 273 3.44 -5.90 22.11
C ARG A 273 3.23 -4.65 22.99
N SER A 274 3.11 -4.84 24.29
CA SER A 274 3.13 -3.73 25.23
C SER A 274 4.49 -3.04 25.10
N VAL A 275 4.49 -1.81 24.62
CA VAL A 275 5.67 -0.95 24.57
C VAL A 275 6.24 -0.89 25.99
N PRO A 276 7.52 -1.27 26.23
CA PRO A 276 8.11 -1.19 27.55
C PRO A 276 8.11 0.27 28.00
N GLN A 277 7.36 0.60 29.06
CA GLN A 277 7.50 1.92 29.67
C GLN A 277 8.90 2.04 30.29
N PRO A 278 9.60 3.18 30.09
CA PRO A 278 10.91 3.39 30.67
C PRO A 278 10.79 3.39 32.19
N LYS A 279 11.47 2.44 32.85
CA LYS A 279 11.62 2.45 34.30
C LYS A 279 12.44 3.67 34.69
N GLY A 280 11.77 4.72 35.13
CA GLY A 280 12.40 5.85 35.81
C GLY A 280 13.16 5.33 37.04
N LYS A 281 14.48 5.52 37.05
CA LYS A 281 15.30 5.30 38.23
C LYS A 281 14.99 6.41 39.23
N CYS A 282 14.22 6.09 40.27
CA CYS A 282 14.24 6.88 41.50
C CYS A 282 15.62 6.68 42.16
N GLY A 283 16.34 7.78 42.33
CA GLY A 283 17.56 7.83 43.11
C GLY A 283 17.27 7.65 44.61
N SER A 284 18.25 7.12 45.31
CA SER A 284 18.44 7.21 46.76
C SER A 284 19.89 7.58 47.00
#